data_AF-A0AAW5N0R3-F1
#
_entry.id   AF-A0AAW5N0R3-F1
#
_cell.length_a   1.000
_cell.length_b   1.000
_cell.length_c   1.000
_cell.angle_alpha   90.00
_cell.angle_beta   90.00
_cell.angle_gamma   90.00
#
_symmetry.space_group_name_H-M   'P 1'
#
loop_
_entity.id
_entity.type
_entity.pdbx_description
1 polymer ?
#
loop_
_entity_poly.entity_id
_entity_poly.type
_entity_poly.pdbx_seq_one_letter_code
_entity_poly.pdbx_strand_id
1 'polypeptide(L)' 'AFGDAGHRIVIVEFLDGEEASVIVMVDGEHVLPMATSQDHKRVGDKDTGPNTGGMGAYSPAPVVTDDVHQRTMERII' A
#
# COMPACT_ATOMS: atom_id res chain seq x y z
N ALA A 1 -8.67 4.11 -26.77
CA ALA A 1 -8.82 5.30 -25.91
C ALA A 1 -9.68 4.92 -24.71
N PHE A 2 -9.41 5.44 -23.52
CA PHE A 2 -10.08 5.05 -22.25
C PHE A 2 -11.58 5.40 -22.15
N GLY A 3 -12.25 5.76 -23.25
CA GLY A 3 -13.68 6.08 -23.26
C GLY A 3 -14.00 7.20 -22.28
N ASP A 4 -15.00 6.96 -21.41
CA ASP A 4 -15.38 7.88 -20.34
C ASP A 4 -14.58 7.73 -19.04
N ALA A 5 -13.63 6.80 -18.97
CA ALA A 5 -12.77 6.65 -17.81
C ALA A 5 -11.73 7.79 -17.77
N GLY A 6 -11.59 8.44 -16.61
CA GLY A 6 -10.60 9.49 -16.37
C GLY A 6 -11.09 10.94 -16.56
N HIS A 7 -12.38 11.18 -16.80
CA HIS A 7 -12.94 12.54 -16.90
C HIS A 7 -12.90 13.33 -15.59
N ARG A 8 -12.77 12.64 -14.45
CA ARG A 8 -12.57 13.25 -13.13
C ARG A 8 -11.16 12.94 -12.65
N ILE A 9 -10.43 14.00 -12.34
CA ILE A 9 -9.08 13.88 -11.76
C ILE A 9 -9.12 14.17 -10.26
N VAL A 10 -8.22 13.52 -9.53
CA VAL A 10 -7.92 13.83 -8.13
C VAL A 10 -6.48 14.30 -8.10
N ILE A 11 -6.25 15.50 -7.58
CA ILE A 11 -4.92 16.05 -7.36
C ILE A 11 -4.59 15.82 -5.89
N VAL A 12 -3.54 15.07 -5.62
CA VAL A 12 -3.04 14.77 -4.28
C VAL A 12 -1.63 15.30 -4.12
N GLU A 13 -1.24 15.55 -2.87
CA GLU A 13 0.15 15.79 -2.53
C GLU A 13 0.99 14.54 -2.80
N PHE A 14 2.23 14.74 -3.24
CA PHE A 14 3.20 13.65 -3.36
C PHE A 14 3.69 13.26 -1.96
N LEU A 15 3.44 12.01 -1.57
CA LEU A 15 3.91 11.46 -0.30
C LEU A 15 5.25 10.76 -0.51
N ASP A 16 6.22 11.08 0.32
CA ASP A 16 7.55 10.47 0.34
C ASP A 16 7.71 9.53 1.55
N GLY A 17 8.59 8.55 1.43
CA GLY A 17 8.82 7.51 2.43
C GLY A 17 8.77 6.10 1.86
N GLU A 18 8.80 5.11 2.76
CA GLU A 18 8.70 3.69 2.38
C GLU A 18 7.24 3.22 2.36
N GLU A 19 6.84 2.59 1.25
CA GLU A 19 5.50 2.03 1.08
C GLU A 19 5.36 0.68 1.79
N ALA A 20 4.23 0.45 2.45
CA ALA A 20 3.86 -0.85 2.99
C ALA A 20 2.34 -1.05 2.94
N SER A 21 1.94 -2.31 2.86
CA SER A 21 0.56 -2.76 2.87
C SER A 21 0.17 -3.27 4.25
N VAL A 22 -0.94 -2.75 4.77
CA VAL A 22 -1.65 -3.27 5.94
C VAL A 22 -3.00 -3.78 5.47
N ILE A 23 -3.20 -5.09 5.53
CA ILE A 23 -4.42 -5.77 5.05
C ILE A 23 -5.13 -6.35 6.27
N VAL A 24 -6.44 -6.18 6.34
CA VAL A 24 -7.27 -6.64 7.47
C VAL A 24 -8.49 -7.40 6.96
N MET A 25 -8.94 -8.42 7.69
CA MET A 25 -10.26 -9.03 7.50
C MET A 25 -11.28 -8.34 8.40
N VAL A 26 -12.48 -8.06 7.88
CA VAL A 26 -13.51 -7.29 8.58
C VAL A 26 -14.84 -8.02 8.48
N ASP A 27 -15.57 -8.14 9.59
CA ASP A 27 -16.91 -8.74 9.63
C ASP A 27 -18.06 -7.71 9.71
N GLY A 28 -17.71 -6.43 9.83
CA GLY A 28 -18.63 -5.29 9.97
C GLY A 28 -18.56 -4.60 11.34
N GLU A 29 -18.07 -5.30 12.36
CA GLU A 29 -17.90 -4.80 13.73
C GLU A 29 -16.47 -4.99 14.25
N HIS A 30 -15.80 -6.05 13.82
CA HIS A 30 -14.44 -6.42 14.22
C HIS A 30 -13.48 -6.39 13.04
N VAL A 31 -12.21 -6.18 13.37
CA VAL A 31 -11.08 -6.22 12.43
C VAL A 31 -10.04 -7.22 12.90
N LEU A 32 -9.53 -8.04 11.98
CA LEU A 32 -8.44 -8.98 12.21
C LEU A 32 -7.28 -8.65 11.27
N PRO A 33 -6.18 -8.06 11.77
CA PRO A 33 -5.02 -7.72 10.96
C PRO A 33 -4.30 -8.96 10.41
N MET A 34 -3.90 -8.89 9.14
CA MET A 34 -3.03 -9.89 8.50
C MET A 34 -1.57 -9.44 8.60
N ALA A 35 -0.65 -10.34 8.22
CA ALA A 35 0.77 -10.00 8.14
C ALA A 35 1.00 -8.86 7.13
N THR A 36 1.80 -7.87 7.51
CA THR A 36 2.15 -6.72 6.67
C THR A 36 2.98 -7.16 5.47
N SER A 37 2.95 -6.41 4.38
CA SER A 37 3.79 -6.69 3.23
C SER A 37 4.32 -5.42 2.59
N GLN A 38 5.40 -5.55 1.85
CA GLN A 38 5.90 -4.49 0.97
C GLN A 38 6.08 -5.09 -0.42
N ASP A 39 5.58 -4.40 -1.43
CA ASP A 39 5.64 -4.83 -2.82
C ASP A 39 6.55 -3.92 -3.66
N HIS A 40 7.05 -4.48 -4.76
CA HIS A 40 7.90 -3.77 -5.70
C HIS A 40 7.12 -3.53 -6.98
N LYS A 41 6.61 -2.30 -7.17
CA LYS A 41 5.79 -1.95 -8.34
C LYS A 41 6.60 -1.76 -9.62
N ARG A 42 7.81 -1.24 -9.51
CA ARG A 42 8.64 -0.83 -10.65
C ARG A 42 9.31 -2.03 -11.32
N VAL A 43 9.39 -2.01 -12.65
CA VAL A 43 9.90 -3.16 -13.44
C VAL A 43 11.41 -3.37 -13.33
N GLY A 44 12.18 -2.32 -13.05
CA GLY A 44 13.63 -2.34 -13.01
C GLY A 44 14.20 -2.26 -11.59
N ASP A 45 15.44 -2.70 -11.44
CA ASP A 45 16.18 -2.65 -10.18
C ASP A 45 16.24 -1.23 -9.61
N LYS A 46 16.29 -1.13 -8.28
CA LYS A 46 16.31 0.14 -7.54
C LYS A 46 15.14 1.06 -7.91
N ASP A 47 13.97 0.45 -8.09
CA ASP A 47 12.70 1.12 -8.40
C ASP A 47 12.74 1.98 -9.68
N THR A 48 13.42 1.49 -10.72
CA THR A 48 13.54 2.17 -12.00
C THR A 48 12.53 1.68 -13.04
N GLY A 49 12.24 2.51 -14.04
CA GLY A 49 11.33 2.17 -15.15
C GLY A 49 9.84 2.40 -14.85
N PRO A 50 8.93 1.97 -15.74
CA PRO A 50 7.49 2.13 -15.55
C PRO A 50 6.95 1.33 -14.36
N ASN A 51 5.83 1.79 -13.80
CA ASN A 51 5.05 1.03 -12.82
C ASN A 51 4.39 -0.18 -13.50
N THR A 52 4.32 -1.29 -12.77
CA THR A 52 3.63 -2.53 -13.14
C THR A 52 2.57 -2.87 -12.08
N GLY A 53 1.88 -4.00 -12.25
CA GLY A 53 0.99 -4.52 -11.21
C GLY A 53 1.71 -4.96 -9.92
N GLY A 54 3.01 -5.28 -10.03
CA GLY A 54 3.86 -5.79 -8.94
C GLY A 54 4.83 -6.85 -9.48
N MET A 55 6.12 -6.67 -9.20
CA MET A 55 7.21 -7.58 -9.56
C MET A 55 7.47 -8.65 -8.49
N GLY A 56 6.97 -8.42 -7.28
CA GLY A 56 7.14 -9.29 -6.13
C GLY A 56 6.78 -8.55 -4.84
N ALA A 57 6.58 -9.31 -3.77
CA ALA A 57 6.34 -8.78 -2.45
C ALA A 57 6.93 -9.71 -1.40
N TYR A 58 7.18 -9.18 -0.20
CA TYR A 58 7.63 -9.97 0.94
C TYR A 58 6.84 -9.61 2.20
N SER A 59 6.88 -10.52 3.18
CA SER A 59 6.14 -10.40 4.43
C SER A 59 6.89 -11.13 5.56
N PRO A 60 6.92 -10.59 6.80
CA PRO A 60 6.38 -9.29 7.22
C PRO A 60 7.25 -8.11 6.74
N ALA A 61 6.66 -6.93 6.63
CA ALA A 61 7.37 -5.71 6.24
C ALA A 61 7.98 -5.02 7.48
N PRO A 62 9.33 -4.94 7.60
CA PRO A 62 10.00 -4.41 8.80
C PRO A 62 9.81 -2.90 8.97
N VAL A 63 9.46 -2.17 7.90
CA VAL A 63 9.09 -0.75 7.96
C VAL A 63 7.84 -0.52 8.83
N VAL A 64 6.96 -1.51 8.93
CA VAL A 64 5.79 -1.46 9.81
C VAL A 64 6.19 -1.93 11.20
N THR A 65 6.80 -1.02 11.96
CA THR A 65 7.12 -1.24 13.37
C THR A 65 5.85 -1.34 14.22
N ASP A 66 5.95 -1.86 15.45
CA ASP A 66 4.82 -1.96 16.38
C ASP A 66 4.12 -0.61 16.57
N ASP A 67 4.89 0.47 16.67
CA ASP A 67 4.37 1.85 16.75
C ASP A 67 3.58 2.27 15.50
N VAL A 68 4.08 1.94 14.31
CA VAL A 68 3.41 2.27 13.04
C VAL A 68 2.15 1.41 12.88
N HIS A 69 2.24 0.13 13.22
CA HIS A 69 1.10 -0.78 13.24
C HIS A 69 0.00 -0.25 14.16
N GLN A 70 0.34 0.10 15.41
CA GLN A 70 -0.62 0.62 16.38
C GLN A 70 -1.27 1.93 15.90
N ARG A 71 -0.48 2.87 15.39
CA ARG A 71 -1.01 4.13 14.82
C ARG A 71 -1.94 3.89 13.64
N THR A 72 -1.64 2.89 12.79
CA THR A 72 -2.47 2.53 11.64
C THR A 72 -3.81 1.96 12.11
N MET A 73 -3.77 1.03 13.07
CA MET A 73 -4.97 0.42 13.64
C MET A 73 -5.88 1.39 14.40
N GLU A 74 -5.33 2.48 14.95
CA GLU A 74 -6.12 3.47 15.70
C GLU A 74 -6.66 4.64 14.86
N ARG A 75 -5.95 5.00 13.78
CA ARG A 75 -6.23 6.24 13.04
C ARG A 75 -6.75 6.03 11.63
N ILE A 76 -6.52 4.86 11.05
CA ILE A 76 -6.82 4.58 9.65
C ILE A 76 -7.89 3.50 9.52
N ILE A 77 -7.76 2.42 10.30
CA ILE A 77 -8.73 1.32 10.37
C ILE A 77 -9.82 1.65 11.38
#